data_AF-A0A2M8P9F8-F1
#
_entry.id   AF-A0A2M8P9F8-F1
#
_cell.length_a   1.000
_cell.length_b   1.000
_cell.length_c   1.000
_cell.angle_alpha   90.00
_cell.angle_beta   90.00
_cell.angle_gamma   90.00
#
_symmetry.space_group_name_H-M   'P 1'
#
loop_
_entity.id
_entity.type
_entity.pdbx_description
1 polymer ?
#
loop_
_entity_poly.entity_id
_entity_poly.type
_entity_poly.pdbx_seq_one_letter_code
_entity_poly.pdbx_strand_id
1 'polypeptide(L)'
;MSILPFPSFLDDVKEKGLKKAVFEGIDESVERLTAGMNVQDIREALRGENPSRRPNPRLQPHADGFWLHMRPSYFNRDVTGLYPTFRLGWLSTYFVFFETITGMLLMLWYTPSPEIAYGNMLNILSNVPLGQLVRDMHRLGAEFMVAVVAL
;
A
#
# COMPACT_ATOMS: atom_id res chain seq x y z
N MET A 1 -24.37 -14.89 30.18
CA MET A 1 -24.68 -13.46 30.10
C MET A 1 -23.34 -12.76 30.05
N SER A 2 -22.97 -12.24 28.89
CA SER A 2 -21.65 -11.64 28.69
C SER A 2 -21.51 -10.40 29.59
N ILE A 3 -20.31 -10.17 30.12
CA ILE A 3 -19.98 -9.05 31.01
C ILE A 3 -19.47 -7.85 30.17
N LEU A 4 -19.16 -8.08 28.89
CA LEU A 4 -18.64 -7.08 27.96
C LEU A 4 -19.78 -6.43 27.15
N PRO A 5 -19.65 -5.13 26.81
CA PRO A 5 -20.60 -4.43 25.95
C PRO A 5 -20.62 -4.93 24.51
N PHE A 6 -19.72 -5.85 24.15
CA PHE A 6 -19.62 -6.48 22.83
C PHE A 6 -19.66 -8.01 22.99
N PRO A 7 -20.33 -8.75 22.08
CA PRO A 7 -20.38 -10.20 22.12
C PRO A 7 -18.97 -10.78 22.05
N SER A 8 -18.64 -11.72 22.93
CA SER A 8 -17.34 -12.38 22.94
C SER A 8 -17.38 -13.68 22.14
N PHE A 9 -16.26 -14.07 21.54
CA PHE A 9 -16.13 -15.35 20.84
C PHE A 9 -16.59 -16.55 21.69
N LEU A 10 -16.40 -16.50 23.01
CA LEU A 10 -16.83 -17.55 23.93
C LEU A 10 -18.36 -17.62 24.07
N ASP A 11 -19.05 -16.48 23.94
CA ASP A 11 -20.52 -16.45 23.92
C ASP A 11 -21.05 -17.05 22.62
N ASP A 12 -20.42 -16.73 21.47
CA ASP A 12 -20.76 -17.33 20.17
C ASP A 12 -20.54 -18.84 20.15
N VAL A 13 -19.45 -19.33 20.74
CA VAL A 13 -19.19 -20.77 20.87
C VAL A 13 -20.25 -21.46 21.72
N LYS A 14 -20.71 -20.80 22.80
CA LYS A 14 -21.72 -21.34 23.70
C LYS A 14 -23.13 -21.37 23.08
N GLU A 15 -23.46 -20.39 22.24
CA GLU A 15 -24.78 -20.27 21.61
C GLU A 15 -24.89 -21.07 20.32
N LYS A 16 -23.87 -21.02 19.46
CA LYS A 16 -23.91 -21.54 18.08
C LYS A 16 -23.07 -22.81 17.88
N GLY A 17 -22.26 -23.18 18.87
CA GLY A 17 -21.30 -24.28 18.80
C GLY A 17 -19.99 -23.89 18.14
N LEU A 18 -18.89 -24.57 18.52
CA LEU A 18 -17.52 -24.24 18.12
C LEU A 18 -17.34 -24.10 16.61
N LYS A 19 -17.87 -25.04 15.81
CA LYS A 19 -17.70 -25.02 14.35
C LYS A 19 -18.31 -23.77 13.73
N LYS A 20 -19.54 -23.43 14.10
CA LYS A 20 -20.26 -22.29 13.54
C LYS A 20 -19.64 -20.96 13.98
N ALA A 21 -19.28 -20.84 15.25
CA ALA A 21 -18.57 -19.67 15.78
C ALA A 21 -17.22 -19.42 15.07
N VAL A 22 -16.46 -20.48 14.77
CA VAL A 22 -15.22 -20.37 14.01
C VAL A 22 -15.47 -19.91 12.57
N PHE A 23 -16.46 -20.48 11.88
CA PHE A 23 -16.79 -20.06 10.51
C PHE A 23 -17.24 -18.60 10.45
N GLU A 24 -18.10 -18.15 11.38
CA GLU A 24 -18.55 -16.75 11.45
C GLU A 24 -17.39 -15.81 11.76
N GLY A 25 -16.51 -16.15 12.69
CA GLY A 25 -15.34 -15.33 13.01
C GLY A 25 -14.34 -15.22 11.85
N ILE A 26 -14.17 -16.29 11.06
CA ILE A 26 -13.37 -16.23 9.82
C ILE A 26 -14.04 -15.30 8.81
N ASP A 27 -15.35 -15.45 8.60
CA ASP A 27 -16.10 -14.66 7.63
C ASP A 27 -16.03 -13.15 7.95
N GLU A 28 -16.24 -12.78 9.22
CA GLU A 28 -16.13 -11.41 9.71
C GLU A 28 -14.71 -10.85 9.55
N SER A 29 -13.68 -11.66 9.85
CA SER A 29 -12.29 -11.24 9.70
C SER A 29 -11.94 -10.99 8.24
N VAL A 30 -12.43 -11.85 7.34
CA VAL A 30 -12.22 -11.73 5.90
C VAL A 30 -12.97 -10.52 5.32
N GLU A 31 -14.21 -10.30 5.73
CA GLU A 31 -15.01 -9.13 5.32
C GLU A 31 -14.32 -7.82 5.71
N ARG A 32 -13.79 -7.74 6.93
CA ARG A 32 -13.03 -6.58 7.40
C ARG A 32 -11.73 -6.38 6.63
N LEU A 33 -10.98 -7.45 6.40
CA LEU A 33 -9.69 -7.38 5.71
C LEU A 33 -9.85 -6.95 4.25
N THR A 34 -10.92 -7.41 3.61
CA THR A 34 -11.16 -7.20 2.18
C THR A 34 -12.00 -5.97 1.88
N ALA A 35 -12.39 -5.21 2.90
CA ALA A 35 -13.31 -4.08 2.79
C ALA A 35 -14.64 -4.46 2.11
N GLY A 36 -15.29 -5.51 2.63
CA GLY A 36 -16.68 -5.85 2.29
C GLY A 36 -16.91 -7.17 1.55
N MET A 37 -15.87 -7.97 1.26
CA MET A 37 -16.04 -9.29 0.64
C MET A 37 -15.97 -10.42 1.68
N ASN A 38 -17.01 -11.22 1.77
CA ASN A 38 -17.00 -12.40 2.64
C ASN A 38 -16.32 -13.61 1.95
N VAL A 39 -16.19 -14.74 2.67
CA VAL A 39 -15.50 -15.94 2.13
C VAL A 39 -16.21 -16.49 0.90
N GLN A 40 -17.54 -16.42 0.87
CA GLN A 40 -18.35 -16.87 -0.26
C GLN A 40 -18.16 -15.97 -1.49
N ASP A 41 -18.15 -14.65 -1.31
CA ASP A 41 -17.97 -13.65 -2.36
C ASP A 41 -16.60 -13.82 -3.05
N ILE A 42 -15.55 -14.09 -2.27
CA ILE A 42 -14.20 -14.40 -2.78
C ILE A 42 -14.23 -15.69 -3.58
N ARG A 43 -14.87 -16.74 -3.04
CA ARG A 43 -14.97 -18.04 -3.73
C ARG A 43 -15.72 -17.91 -5.06
N GLU A 44 -16.84 -17.20 -5.08
CA GLU A 44 -17.63 -16.91 -6.29
C GLU A 44 -16.84 -16.08 -7.29
N ALA A 45 -16.06 -15.10 -6.83
CA ALA A 45 -15.16 -14.31 -7.67
C ALA A 45 -14.06 -15.17 -8.32
N LEU A 46 -13.41 -16.04 -7.55
CA LEU A 46 -12.36 -16.94 -8.05
C LEU A 46 -12.89 -17.97 -9.04
N ARG A 47 -14.13 -18.42 -8.86
CA ARG A 47 -14.80 -19.38 -9.76
C ARG A 47 -15.43 -18.73 -11.00
N GLY A 48 -15.52 -17.40 -11.05
CA GLY A 48 -16.22 -16.69 -12.10
C GLY A 48 -17.75 -16.88 -12.07
N GLU A 49 -18.31 -17.29 -10.93
CA GLU A 49 -19.76 -17.44 -10.73
C GLU A 49 -20.44 -16.06 -10.67
N ASN A 50 -21.76 -15.97 -10.85
CA ASN A 50 -22.46 -14.70 -10.64
C ASN A 50 -22.54 -14.37 -9.14
N PRO A 51 -22.40 -13.10 -8.74
CA PRO A 51 -22.45 -12.72 -7.33
C PRO A 51 -23.82 -13.07 -6.72
N SER A 52 -23.80 -13.79 -5.61
CA SER A 52 -25.00 -14.18 -4.86
C SER A 52 -25.65 -13.00 -4.13
N ARG A 53 -24.85 -12.03 -3.65
CA ARG A 53 -25.31 -10.84 -2.92
C ARG A 53 -25.43 -9.61 -3.82
N ARG A 54 -26.34 -8.70 -3.47
CA ARG A 54 -26.53 -7.36 -4.09
C ARG A 54 -26.39 -6.29 -3.00
N PRO A 55 -25.75 -5.13 -3.23
CA PRO A 55 -24.99 -4.71 -4.43
C PRO A 55 -23.78 -5.62 -4.73
N ASN A 56 -23.25 -5.60 -5.96
CA ASN A 56 -22.18 -6.51 -6.40
C ASN A 56 -20.97 -6.47 -5.43
N PRO A 57 -20.67 -7.56 -4.70
CA PRO A 57 -19.60 -7.60 -3.70
C PRO A 57 -18.23 -7.27 -4.29
N ARG A 58 -18.02 -7.53 -5.58
CA ARG A 58 -16.76 -7.25 -6.28
C ARG A 58 -16.44 -5.74 -6.37
N LEU A 59 -17.45 -4.89 -6.20
CA LEU A 59 -17.29 -3.44 -6.24
C LEU A 59 -17.15 -2.84 -4.83
N GLN A 60 -17.51 -3.57 -3.78
CA GLN A 60 -17.43 -3.08 -2.39
C GLN A 60 -16.00 -2.69 -1.99
N PRO A 61 -14.95 -3.47 -2.32
CA PRO A 61 -13.59 -3.05 -1.99
C PRO A 61 -13.17 -1.74 -2.67
N HIS A 62 -13.70 -1.44 -3.86
CA HIS A 62 -13.43 -0.17 -4.56
C HIS A 62 -14.24 1.01 -4.00
N ALA A 63 -15.40 0.75 -3.39
CA ALA A 63 -16.24 1.76 -2.77
C ALA A 63 -15.79 2.08 -1.34
N ASP A 64 -15.51 1.04 -0.55
CA ASP A 64 -15.32 1.14 0.89
C ASP A 64 -13.84 1.01 1.31
N GLY A 65 -12.99 0.45 0.45
CA GLY A 65 -11.57 0.22 0.73
C GLY A 65 -10.69 1.39 0.31
N PHE A 66 -9.88 1.93 1.24
CA PHE A 66 -8.98 3.06 0.99
C PHE A 66 -8.04 2.86 -0.21
N TRP A 67 -7.35 1.72 -0.28
CA TRP A 67 -6.34 1.47 -1.32
C TRP A 67 -6.96 1.27 -2.71
N LEU A 68 -8.10 0.59 -2.78
CA LEU A 68 -8.78 0.28 -4.04
C LEU A 68 -9.66 1.44 -4.52
N HIS A 69 -10.06 2.35 -3.62
CA HIS A 69 -10.73 3.60 -3.98
C HIS A 69 -9.81 4.56 -4.76
N MET A 70 -8.49 4.54 -4.49
CA MET A 70 -7.52 5.37 -5.22
C MET A 70 -7.39 4.99 -6.71
N ARG A 71 -7.69 3.75 -7.08
CA ARG A 71 -7.70 3.33 -8.49
C ARG A 71 -9.13 3.33 -9.01
N PRO A 72 -9.38 3.85 -10.22
CA PRO A 72 -10.69 3.73 -10.84
C PRO A 72 -11.03 2.25 -11.05
N SER A 73 -12.30 1.91 -10.89
CA SER A 73 -12.84 0.56 -11.07
C SER A 73 -12.81 0.08 -12.52
N TYR A 74 -12.60 0.99 -13.48
CA TYR A 74 -12.59 0.70 -14.90
C TYR A 74 -11.46 1.46 -15.62
N PHE A 75 -10.81 0.77 -16.57
CA PHE A 75 -9.84 1.33 -17.50
C PHE A 75 -10.17 0.88 -18.92
N ASN A 76 -10.00 1.76 -19.90
CA ASN A 76 -10.04 1.36 -21.31
C ASN A 76 -8.82 0.49 -21.62
N ARG A 77 -8.98 -0.56 -22.44
CA ARG A 77 -7.88 -1.47 -22.80
C ARG A 77 -6.69 -0.73 -23.41
N ASP A 78 -6.94 0.35 -24.14
CA ASP A 78 -5.89 1.12 -24.82
C ASP A 78 -4.91 1.82 -23.86
N VAL A 79 -5.32 2.10 -22.62
CA VAL A 79 -4.47 2.74 -21.59
C VAL A 79 -3.86 1.74 -20.61
N THR A 80 -4.10 0.44 -20.79
CA THR A 80 -3.55 -0.61 -19.89
C THR A 80 -2.06 -0.91 -20.15
N GLY A 81 -1.56 -0.50 -21.32
CA GLY A 81 -0.15 -0.64 -21.71
C GLY A 81 0.79 0.35 -21.01
N LEU A 82 2.00 0.46 -21.55
CA LEU A 82 2.96 1.51 -21.16
C LEU A 82 2.60 2.84 -21.83
N TYR A 83 2.24 2.82 -23.11
CA TYR A 83 1.77 4.00 -23.86
C TYR A 83 0.24 4.13 -23.72
N PRO A 84 -0.34 5.35 -23.67
CA PRO A 84 0.30 6.67 -23.83
C PRO A 84 0.80 7.32 -22.53
N THR A 85 0.43 6.81 -21.37
CA THR A 85 0.65 7.52 -20.09
C THR A 85 2.04 7.31 -19.50
N PHE A 86 2.83 6.38 -20.04
CA PHE A 86 4.14 5.94 -19.55
C PHE A 86 4.18 5.57 -18.06
N ARG A 87 3.02 5.41 -17.43
CA ARG A 87 2.85 5.23 -15.98
C ARG A 87 3.52 6.34 -15.15
N LEU A 88 3.57 7.58 -15.68
CA LEU A 88 4.26 8.72 -15.05
C LEU A 88 3.77 9.01 -13.63
N GLY A 89 2.46 8.93 -13.37
CA GLY A 89 1.91 9.10 -12.01
C GLY A 89 2.36 8.03 -11.00
N TRP A 90 2.65 6.81 -11.45
CA TRP A 90 3.23 5.78 -10.58
C TRP A 90 4.73 6.00 -10.39
N LEU A 91 5.44 6.40 -11.45
CA LEU A 91 6.86 6.74 -11.40
C LEU A 91 7.12 7.94 -10.47
N SER A 92 6.25 8.96 -10.45
CA SER A 92 6.40 10.11 -9.54
C SER A 92 6.29 9.66 -8.07
N THR A 93 5.28 8.86 -7.75
CA THR A 93 5.12 8.26 -6.42
C THR A 93 6.34 7.42 -6.04
N TYR A 94 6.84 6.59 -6.97
CA TYR A 94 8.05 5.80 -6.76
C TYR A 94 9.25 6.67 -6.40
N PHE A 95 9.49 7.74 -7.16
CA PHE A 95 10.62 8.64 -6.89
C PHE A 95 10.48 9.36 -5.55
N VAL A 96 9.27 9.73 -5.11
CA VAL A 96 9.07 10.28 -3.76
C VAL A 96 9.57 9.31 -2.69
N PHE A 97 9.21 8.03 -2.76
CA PHE A 97 9.69 7.03 -1.80
C PHE A 97 11.19 6.77 -1.93
N PHE A 98 11.70 6.68 -3.16
CA PHE A 98 13.12 6.49 -3.44
C PHE A 98 13.99 7.63 -2.86
N GLU A 99 13.59 8.88 -3.11
CA GLU A 99 14.24 10.08 -2.58
C GLU A 99 14.12 10.16 -1.06
N THR A 100 12.97 9.77 -0.49
CA THR A 100 12.77 9.74 0.95
C THR A 100 13.72 8.74 1.62
N ILE A 101 13.84 7.52 1.07
CA ILE A 101 14.72 6.49 1.62
C ILE A 101 16.19 6.91 1.49
N THR A 102 16.63 7.32 0.31
CA THR A 102 18.01 7.75 0.09
C THR A 102 18.35 9.02 0.89
N GLY A 103 17.43 9.97 1.02
CA GLY A 103 17.58 11.17 1.82
C GLY A 103 17.70 10.85 3.31
N MET A 104 16.85 9.96 3.85
CA MET A 104 16.96 9.52 5.25
C MET A 104 18.31 8.84 5.53
N LEU A 105 18.82 8.03 4.60
CA LEU A 105 20.15 7.43 4.74
C LEU A 105 21.23 8.51 4.80
N LEU A 106 21.21 9.50 3.90
CA LEU A 106 22.20 10.59 3.90
C LEU A 106 22.14 11.43 5.19
N MET A 107 20.95 11.65 5.75
CA MET A 107 20.78 12.38 7.01
C MET A 107 21.47 11.72 8.20
N LEU A 108 21.73 10.40 8.18
CA LEU A 108 22.47 9.73 9.25
C LEU A 108 23.91 10.26 9.40
N TRP A 109 24.50 10.77 8.31
CA TRP A 109 25.88 11.27 8.26
C TRP A 109 25.98 12.76 7.93
N TYR A 110 24.84 13.45 7.82
CA TYR A 110 24.79 14.87 7.48
C TYR A 110 24.27 15.72 8.64
N THR A 111 25.05 16.69 9.07
CA THR A 111 24.63 17.72 10.03
C THR A 111 24.24 19.01 9.32
N PRO A 112 23.05 19.57 9.57
CA PRO A 112 22.59 20.83 8.96
C PRO A 112 23.21 22.05 9.66
N SER A 113 24.53 22.22 9.57
CA SER A 113 25.28 23.36 10.09
C SER A 113 26.28 23.87 9.04
N PRO A 114 26.33 25.19 8.77
CA PRO A 114 27.21 25.75 7.75
C PRO A 114 28.70 25.53 8.05
N GLU A 115 29.07 25.35 9.32
CA GLU A 115 30.44 25.12 9.76
C GLU A 115 30.98 23.75 9.34
N ILE A 116 30.12 22.72 9.29
CA ILE A 116 30.55 21.32 9.08
C ILE A 116 29.86 20.60 7.91
N ALA A 117 28.85 21.19 7.28
CA ALA A 117 28.09 20.56 6.18
C ALA A 117 28.99 20.06 5.04
N TYR A 118 29.98 20.87 4.61
CA TYR A 118 30.91 20.46 3.57
C TYR A 118 31.83 19.31 4.00
N GLY A 119 32.31 19.35 5.25
CA GLY A 119 33.10 18.26 5.83
C GLY A 119 32.32 16.94 5.87
N ASN A 120 31.05 16.98 6.25
CA ASN A 120 30.16 15.82 6.21
C ASN A 120 29.97 15.28 4.79
N MET A 121 29.85 16.15 3.79
CA MET A 121 29.76 15.73 2.39
C MET A 121 31.03 14.96 1.96
N LEU A 122 32.21 15.46 2.29
CA LEU A 122 33.46 14.75 2.00
C LEU A 122 33.51 13.39 2.71
N ASN A 123 33.06 13.32 3.97
CA ASN A 123 33.00 12.08 4.73
C ASN A 123 32.05 11.04 4.10
N ILE A 124 30.89 11.47 3.61
CA ILE A 124 29.94 10.62 2.87
C ILE A 124 30.59 10.04 1.60
N LEU A 125 31.40 10.84 0.91
CA LEU A 125 32.06 10.41 -0.32
C LEU A 125 33.21 9.44 -0.07
N SER A 126 33.96 9.58 1.04
CA SER A 126 35.20 8.82 1.24
C SER A 126 35.12 7.68 2.26
N ASN A 127 34.37 7.85 3.35
CA ASN A 127 34.46 6.97 4.53
C ASN A 127 33.16 6.18 4.80
N VAL A 128 32.02 6.65 4.28
CA VAL A 128 30.74 5.95 4.44
C VAL A 128 30.63 4.84 3.39
N PRO A 129 30.40 3.58 3.78
CA PRO A 129 30.20 2.49 2.83
C PRO A 129 29.03 2.80 1.89
N LEU A 130 29.28 2.73 0.57
CA LEU A 130 28.31 3.10 -0.47
C LEU A 130 27.80 4.55 -0.39
N GLY A 131 28.43 5.43 0.41
CA GLY A 131 27.94 6.80 0.61
C GLY A 131 27.94 7.63 -0.67
N GLN A 132 28.98 7.49 -1.51
CA GLN A 132 29.00 8.09 -2.84
C GLN A 132 27.85 7.59 -3.72
N LEU A 133 27.61 6.28 -3.75
CA LEU A 133 26.53 5.69 -4.55
C LEU A 133 25.17 6.22 -4.12
N VAL A 134 24.86 6.20 -2.82
CA VAL A 134 23.57 6.69 -2.28
C VAL A 134 23.39 8.18 -2.57
N ARG A 135 24.46 8.99 -2.43
CA ARG A 135 24.43 10.43 -2.73
C ARG A 135 24.17 10.69 -4.21
N ASP A 136 24.85 9.97 -5.10
CA ASP A 136 24.67 10.13 -6.55
C ASP A 136 23.29 9.62 -7.00
N MET A 137 22.79 8.55 -6.39
CA MET A 137 21.43 8.06 -6.58
C MET A 137 20.38 9.07 -6.15
N HIS A 138 20.52 9.70 -4.97
CA HIS A 138 19.60 10.77 -4.50
C HIS A 138 19.61 11.97 -5.45
N ARG A 139 20.79 12.41 -5.91
CA ARG A 139 20.88 13.51 -6.87
C ARG A 139 20.19 13.16 -8.20
N LEU A 140 20.53 12.01 -8.79
CA LEU A 140 19.95 11.60 -10.07
C LEU A 140 18.44 11.31 -9.94
N GLY A 141 18.01 10.70 -8.83
CA GLY A 141 16.59 10.43 -8.57
C GLY A 141 15.78 11.71 -8.43
N ALA A 142 16.32 12.76 -7.81
CA ALA A 142 15.70 14.08 -7.77
C ALA A 142 15.55 14.69 -9.18
N GLU A 143 16.59 14.60 -10.03
CA GLU A 143 16.53 15.06 -11.42
C GLU A 143 15.46 14.29 -12.22
N PHE A 144 15.40 12.96 -12.08
CA PHE A 144 14.39 12.13 -12.73
C PHE A 144 12.97 12.39 -12.19
N MET A 145 12.81 12.64 -10.89
CA MET A 145 11.52 12.98 -10.31
C MET A 145 10.93 14.23 -10.97
N VAL A 146 11.74 15.28 -11.12
CA VAL A 146 11.32 16.52 -11.78
C VAL A 146 10.94 16.25 -13.24
N ALA A 147 11.74 15.47 -13.98
CA ALA A 147 11.43 15.11 -15.34
C ALA A 147 10.10 14.34 -15.46
N VAL A 148 9.86 13.36 -14.57
CA VAL A 148 8.63 12.55 -14.56
C VAL A 148 7.39 13.37 -14.24
N VAL A 149 7.48 14.36 -13.36
CA VAL A 149 6.34 15.22 -13.00
C VAL A 149 6.05 16.28 -14.06
N ALA A 150 7.07 16.70 -14.82
CA ALA A 150 6.94 17.70 -15.88
C ALA A 150 6.37 17.15 -17.20
N LEU A 151 6.48 15.84 -17.42
CA LEU A 151 5.99 15.12 -18.61
C LEU A 151 4.56 14.60 -18.42
#